data_AF-A0A0F8YTQ4-F1
#
_entry.id   AF-A0A0F8YTQ4-F1
#
_cell.length_a   1.000
_cell.length_b   1.000
_cell.length_c   1.000
_cell.angle_alpha   90.00
_cell.angle_beta   90.00
_cell.angle_gamma   90.00
#
_symmetry.space_group_name_H-M   'P 1'
#
loop_
_entity.id
_entity.type
_entity.pdbx_description
1 polymer ?
#
loop_
_entity_poly.entity_id
_entity_poly.type
_entity_poly.pdbx_seq_one_letter_code
_entity_poly.pdbx_strand_id
1 'polypeptide(L)'
;MHTQILGLRTCAYLVSDLQKAKEWYTNAFGTEPYFDEPFYVGFNIGGYELGLLPQENPPQSKPDSVLTYWGVNDIQGVYQNLLEIGGGVHDPGSPRLVQLREDVVQQQRQRRPRRRFGDGDAVALARFHRQVDSQFACEPAGLGASGHDFVPIIPELNLPPGMAIRFVFPHAPSIPVTINGGMVMPAWYDILAMEMEREIDTEQIMASSRAVIDLVEREIARGIPSDRIVLAGFSQGGAVTYQAALSYDKPLAGLMALSTYFATHKTLIPNKANQDIPIHLFHGQQDQMVPELMAQHAREALEKLGHKPGYKTYPM
;
A
#
# COMPACT_ATOMS: atom_id res chain seq x y z
N MET A 1 -7.34 -15.93 22.36
CA MET A 1 -6.61 -15.71 21.10
C MET A 1 -5.29 -15.03 21.46
N HIS A 2 -4.14 -15.51 20.98
CA HIS A 2 -2.85 -14.90 21.32
C HIS A 2 -2.72 -13.50 20.69
N THR A 3 -2.53 -12.52 21.57
CA THR A 3 -2.13 -11.13 21.35
C THR A 3 -0.67 -11.09 20.91
N GLN A 4 -0.36 -10.62 19.69
CA GLN A 4 0.99 -10.77 19.14
C GLN A 4 1.49 -9.50 18.45
N ILE A 5 2.73 -9.13 18.79
CA ILE A 5 3.51 -8.11 18.08
C ILE A 5 4.02 -8.70 16.76
N LEU A 6 3.70 -8.05 15.63
CA LEU A 6 3.98 -8.48 14.24
C LEU A 6 5.30 -7.92 13.68
N GLY A 7 6.09 -7.25 14.50
CA GLY A 7 7.37 -6.65 14.16
C GLY A 7 7.31 -5.14 13.92
N LEU A 8 8.50 -4.53 13.87
CA LEU A 8 8.68 -3.10 13.66
C LEU A 8 8.20 -2.72 12.24
N ARG A 9 7.53 -1.57 12.14
CA ARG A 9 7.03 -1.01 10.87
C ARG A 9 7.76 0.27 10.53
N THR A 10 7.79 1.17 11.51
CA THR A 10 8.27 2.53 11.29
C THR A 10 9.11 2.95 12.47
N CYS A 11 10.24 3.60 12.18
CA CYS A 11 11.04 4.30 13.16
C CYS A 11 11.03 5.78 12.77
N ALA A 12 10.38 6.62 13.58
CA ALA A 12 10.30 8.04 13.33
C ALA A 12 11.19 8.80 14.33
N TYR A 13 12.00 9.72 13.81
CA TYR A 13 12.84 10.60 14.62
C TYR A 13 12.14 11.94 14.82
N LEU A 14 12.09 12.38 16.07
CA LEU A 14 11.62 13.71 16.44
C LEU A 14 12.75 14.70 16.17
N VAL A 15 12.52 15.65 15.28
CA VAL A 15 13.55 16.57 14.77
C VAL A 15 13.14 18.02 15.03
N SER A 16 14.09 18.85 15.46
CA SER A 16 13.86 20.28 15.67
C SER A 16 13.89 21.08 14.36
N ASP A 17 14.49 20.52 13.32
CA ASP A 17 14.63 21.13 12.00
C ASP A 17 14.41 20.05 10.94
N LEU A 18 13.20 20.02 10.39
CA LEU A 18 12.75 19.00 9.45
C LEU A 18 13.51 19.07 8.13
N GLN A 19 13.77 20.28 7.64
CA GLN A 19 14.45 20.49 6.36
C GLN A 19 15.90 20.02 6.43
N LYS A 20 16.62 20.41 7.49
CA LYS A 20 18.00 19.96 7.69
C LYS A 20 18.11 18.46 7.91
N ALA A 21 17.15 17.86 8.63
CA ALA A 21 17.11 16.42 8.84
C ALA A 21 16.86 15.68 7.52
N LYS A 22 15.87 16.13 6.73
CA LYS A 22 15.59 15.58 5.40
C LYS A 22 16.83 15.60 4.52
N GLU A 23 17.48 16.75 4.37
CA GLU A 23 18.70 16.89 3.56
C GLU A 23 19.81 15.93 4.03
N TRP A 24 19.99 15.78 5.34
CA TRP A 24 20.98 14.86 5.88
C TRP A 24 20.67 13.41 5.54
N TYR A 25 19.42 12.97 5.76
CA TYR A 25 19.01 11.58 5.51
C TYR A 25 18.99 11.23 4.01
N THR A 26 18.56 12.16 3.15
CA THR A 26 18.68 12.02 1.70
C THR A 26 20.13 11.76 1.30
N ASN A 27 21.06 12.58 1.78
CA ASN A 27 22.49 12.43 1.46
C ASN A 27 23.10 11.16 2.06
N ALA A 28 22.71 10.80 3.29
CA ALA A 28 23.27 9.66 3.99
C ALA A 28 22.91 8.32 3.32
N PHE A 29 21.70 8.22 2.77
CA PHE A 29 21.21 7.00 2.14
C PHE A 29 21.22 7.02 0.61
N GLY A 30 21.43 8.19 0.00
CA GLY A 30 21.27 8.36 -1.44
C GLY A 30 19.84 8.10 -1.90
N THR A 31 18.86 8.35 -1.03
CA THR A 31 17.44 8.05 -1.24
C THR A 31 16.61 9.29 -0.94
N GLU A 32 15.85 9.77 -1.91
CA GLU A 32 14.89 10.85 -1.70
C GLU A 32 13.69 10.38 -0.86
N PRO A 33 13.07 11.27 -0.07
CA PRO A 33 11.85 10.92 0.65
C PRO A 33 10.72 10.59 -0.33
N TYR A 34 9.90 9.60 0.02
CA TYR A 34 8.68 9.30 -0.75
C TYR A 34 7.51 10.19 -0.36
N PHE A 35 7.60 10.84 0.81
CA PHE A 35 6.60 11.75 1.35
C PHE A 35 7.32 12.92 2.04
N ASP A 36 6.94 14.16 1.70
CA ASP A 36 7.64 15.37 2.14
C ASP A 36 6.63 16.49 2.37
N GLU A 37 6.17 16.61 3.61
CA GLU A 37 5.25 17.65 4.05
C GLU A 37 5.81 18.37 5.29
N PRO A 38 5.41 19.62 5.56
CA PRO A 38 5.90 20.39 6.71
C PRO A 38 5.69 19.72 8.08
N PHE A 39 4.79 18.73 8.16
CA PHE A 39 4.46 17.99 9.38
C PHE A 39 5.02 16.56 9.42
N TYR A 40 5.57 16.02 8.32
CA TYR A 40 6.15 14.68 8.27
C TYR A 40 6.98 14.47 7.01
N VAL A 41 8.14 13.82 7.13
CA VAL A 41 8.92 13.33 5.99
C VAL A 41 9.13 11.82 6.13
N GLY A 42 8.84 11.06 5.08
CA GLY A 42 8.94 9.60 5.05
C GLY A 42 9.96 9.10 4.02
N PHE A 43 10.79 8.14 4.42
CA PHE A 43 11.75 7.45 3.57
C PHE A 43 11.46 5.94 3.54
N ASN A 44 11.71 5.32 2.39
CA ASN A 44 11.79 3.87 2.27
C ASN A 44 13.26 3.48 2.08
N ILE A 45 13.86 2.96 3.15
CA ILE A 45 15.27 2.55 3.16
C ILE A 45 15.32 1.03 3.10
N GLY A 46 15.54 0.47 1.92
CA GLY A 46 15.68 -0.97 1.73
C GLY A 46 14.47 -1.80 2.17
N GLY A 47 13.26 -1.22 2.11
CA GLY A 47 12.01 -1.87 2.54
C GLY A 47 11.57 -1.56 3.97
N TYR A 48 12.29 -0.68 4.68
CA TYR A 48 11.94 -0.22 6.03
C TYR A 48 11.55 1.26 6.02
N GLU A 49 10.53 1.61 6.82
CA GLU A 49 10.06 2.99 6.90
C GLU A 49 10.85 3.78 7.96
N LEU A 50 11.44 4.88 7.51
CA LEU A 50 12.03 5.90 8.38
C LEU A 50 11.21 7.18 8.27
N GLY A 51 10.74 7.67 9.41
CA GLY A 51 9.98 8.91 9.50
C GLY A 51 10.79 10.04 10.15
N LEU A 52 10.49 11.28 9.78
CA LEU A 52 10.95 12.48 10.47
C LEU A 52 9.71 13.29 10.88
N LEU A 53 9.60 13.57 12.17
CA LEU A 53 8.49 14.32 12.75
C LEU A 53 9.02 15.61 13.37
N PRO A 54 8.56 16.79 12.91
CA PRO A 54 8.99 18.06 13.48
C PRO A 54 8.46 18.22 14.91
N GLN A 55 9.32 18.65 15.83
CA GLN A 55 8.96 19.00 17.20
C GLN A 55 9.75 20.21 17.66
N GLU A 56 9.09 21.23 18.21
CA GLU A 56 9.75 22.49 18.63
C GLU A 56 10.81 22.28 19.72
N ASN A 57 10.62 21.27 20.58
CA ASN A 57 11.55 20.91 21.65
C ASN A 57 11.61 19.37 21.77
N PRO A 58 12.33 18.67 20.87
CA PRO A 58 12.41 17.23 20.95
C PRO A 58 13.14 16.82 22.23
N PRO A 59 12.80 15.67 22.83
CA PRO A 59 13.48 15.18 24.02
C PRO A 59 14.99 15.10 23.81
N GLN A 60 15.77 15.62 24.77
CA GLN A 60 17.24 15.55 24.69
C GLN A 60 17.77 14.14 24.93
N SER A 61 16.97 13.28 25.58
CA SER A 61 17.24 11.87 25.74
C SER A 61 17.02 11.14 24.42
N LYS A 62 18.09 10.52 23.89
CA LYS A 62 18.05 9.74 22.64
C LYS A 62 16.89 8.73 22.55
N PRO A 63 16.56 7.96 23.60
CA PRO A 63 15.43 7.02 23.55
C PRO A 63 14.08 7.69 23.33
N ASP A 64 13.89 8.90 23.89
CA ASP A 64 12.60 9.61 23.83
C ASP A 64 12.48 10.44 22.55
N SER A 65 13.59 10.66 21.82
CA SER A 65 13.61 11.30 20.50
C SER A 65 13.21 10.38 19.35
N VAL A 66 12.89 9.12 19.64
CA VAL A 66 12.54 8.09 18.65
C VAL A 66 11.17 7.51 18.95
N LEU A 67 10.27 7.61 17.99
CA LEU A 67 8.98 6.94 18.01
C LEU A 67 9.10 5.65 17.19
N THR A 68 8.75 4.52 17.80
CA THR A 68 8.72 3.24 17.11
C THR A 68 7.29 2.73 17.03
N TYR A 69 6.91 2.30 15.83
CA TYR A 69 5.60 1.78 15.55
C TYR A 69 5.68 0.30 15.22
N TRP A 70 4.94 -0.48 15.99
CA TRP A 70 4.90 -1.93 15.88
C TRP A 70 3.59 -2.35 15.22
N GLY A 71 3.69 -3.24 14.23
CA GLY A 71 2.50 -3.90 13.70
C GLY A 71 1.94 -4.82 14.78
N VAL A 72 0.62 -4.81 14.97
CA VAL A 72 -0.08 -5.69 15.91
C VAL A 72 -1.33 -6.24 15.24
N ASN A 73 -1.77 -7.43 15.63
CA ASN A 73 -2.99 -8.06 15.11
C ASN A 73 -4.26 -7.63 15.84
N ASP A 74 -4.11 -7.10 17.05
CA ASP A 74 -5.17 -6.59 17.91
C ASP A 74 -4.57 -5.46 18.76
N ILE A 75 -4.85 -4.22 18.40
CA ILE A 75 -4.28 -3.05 19.08
C ILE A 75 -4.70 -3.02 20.54
N GLN A 76 -5.99 -3.19 20.82
CA GLN A 76 -6.52 -3.09 22.18
C GLN A 76 -6.05 -4.27 23.02
N GLY A 77 -6.10 -5.48 22.48
CA GLY A 77 -5.55 -6.65 23.16
C GLY A 77 -4.08 -6.47 23.48
N VAL A 78 -3.25 -6.12 22.48
CA VAL A 78 -1.79 -6.03 22.67
C VAL A 78 -1.48 -4.91 23.65
N TYR A 79 -2.16 -3.77 23.53
CA TYR A 79 -2.06 -2.68 24.48
C TYR A 79 -2.36 -3.13 25.91
N GLN A 80 -3.51 -3.77 26.16
CA GLN A 80 -3.86 -4.26 27.50
C GLN A 80 -2.85 -5.30 28.02
N ASN A 81 -2.45 -6.25 27.19
CA ASN A 81 -1.44 -7.23 27.55
C ASN A 81 -0.09 -6.58 27.89
N LEU A 82 0.31 -5.53 27.17
CA LEU A 82 1.52 -4.77 27.46
C LEU A 82 1.43 -4.04 28.79
N LEU A 83 0.26 -3.48 29.14
CA LEU A 83 0.03 -2.90 30.46
C LEU A 83 0.10 -3.97 31.56
N GLU A 84 -0.49 -5.14 31.34
CA GLU A 84 -0.48 -6.25 32.30
C GLU A 84 0.94 -6.76 32.62
N ILE A 85 1.85 -6.74 31.64
CA ILE A 85 3.26 -7.16 31.84
C ILE A 85 4.17 -6.00 32.27
N GLY A 86 3.62 -4.83 32.61
CA GLY A 86 4.35 -3.70 33.20
C GLY A 86 4.74 -2.58 32.23
N GLY A 87 4.20 -2.56 31.02
CA GLY A 87 4.35 -1.46 30.07
C GLY A 87 3.67 -0.18 30.56
N GLY A 88 4.29 0.97 30.28
CA GLY A 88 3.74 2.29 30.57
C GLY A 88 2.89 2.83 29.42
N VAL A 89 1.86 3.62 29.74
CA VAL A 89 1.09 4.37 28.74
C VAL A 89 1.87 5.59 28.31
N HIS A 90 2.09 5.74 27.00
CA HIS A 90 2.63 6.96 26.41
C HIS A 90 1.57 7.61 25.53
N ASP A 91 1.13 8.81 25.93
CA ASP A 91 0.22 9.74 25.24
C ASP A 91 -1.14 9.18 24.73
N PRO A 92 -2.30 9.63 25.27
CA PRO A 92 -3.63 9.15 24.84
C PRO A 92 -4.11 9.62 23.44
N GLY A 93 -3.26 10.28 22.65
CA GLY A 93 -3.67 11.06 21.47
C GLY A 93 -3.85 10.33 20.13
N SER A 94 -3.47 9.06 19.95
CA SER A 94 -3.58 8.39 18.63
C SER A 94 -4.21 6.99 18.69
N PRO A 95 -5.42 6.79 18.14
CA PRO A 95 -6.19 5.55 18.32
C PRO A 95 -5.71 4.35 17.48
N ARG A 96 -4.60 4.45 16.74
CA ARG A 96 -4.22 3.44 15.73
C ARG A 96 -2.86 2.75 15.93
N LEU A 97 -2.06 3.15 16.91
CA LEU A 97 -0.70 2.62 17.08
C LEU A 97 -0.32 2.51 18.55
N VAL A 98 0.28 1.38 18.95
CA VAL A 98 0.83 1.20 20.30
C VAL A 98 2.27 1.69 20.30
N GLN A 99 2.54 2.75 21.06
CA GLN A 99 3.89 3.19 21.36
C GLN A 99 4.43 2.38 22.55
N LEU A 100 5.62 1.81 22.41
CA LEU A 100 6.29 1.05 23.45
C LEU A 100 7.52 1.79 23.94
N ARG A 101 7.68 1.88 25.27
CA ARG A 101 8.93 2.32 25.91
C ARG A 101 9.54 1.14 26.64
N GLU A 102 10.86 0.94 26.49
CA GLU A 102 11.61 0.04 27.37
C GLU A 102 11.81 0.70 28.73
N ASP A 103 10.80 0.61 29.60
CA ASP A 103 10.96 0.99 31.00
C ASP A 103 10.76 -0.23 31.90
N VAL A 104 11.74 -1.14 31.94
CA VAL A 104 11.86 -2.14 33.02
C VAL A 104 13.33 -2.31 33.43
N VAL A 105 13.65 -1.68 34.57
CA VAL A 105 14.61 -2.11 35.61
C VAL A 105 16.12 -1.89 35.32
N GLN A 106 16.57 -0.70 35.75
CA GLN A 106 17.82 -0.61 36.53
C GLN A 106 17.70 -1.52 37.76
N GLN A 107 18.22 -2.74 37.70
CA GLN A 107 18.80 -3.51 38.81
C GLN A 107 19.15 -4.90 38.30
N GLN A 108 20.39 -5.06 37.84
CA GLN A 108 21.34 -6.05 38.38
C GLN A 108 22.70 -5.82 37.72
N ARG A 109 23.51 -5.00 38.41
CA ARG A 109 24.96 -5.04 38.23
C ARG A 109 25.45 -6.40 38.74
N GLN A 110 25.78 -7.34 37.85
CA GLN A 110 26.88 -8.27 38.10
C GLN A 110 27.71 -8.46 36.82
N ARG A 111 29.00 -8.15 36.97
CA ARG A 111 30.05 -8.20 35.95
C ARG A 111 30.30 -9.64 35.48
N ARG A 112 30.54 -9.84 34.17
CA ARG A 112 31.56 -10.78 33.59
C ARG A 112 31.66 -10.65 32.04
N PRO A 113 32.73 -11.16 31.39
CA PRO A 113 33.50 -10.39 30.41
C PRO A 113 33.09 -10.58 28.95
N ARG A 114 33.53 -9.60 28.13
CA ARG A 114 33.49 -9.57 26.66
C ARG A 114 33.92 -10.90 26.02
N ARG A 115 33.10 -11.44 25.12
CA ARG A 115 33.55 -12.31 24.03
C ARG A 115 33.27 -11.61 22.70
N ARG A 116 34.32 -11.53 21.87
CA ARG A 116 34.22 -11.22 20.44
C ARG A 116 33.51 -12.38 19.75
N PHE A 117 32.52 -12.07 18.93
CA PHE A 117 32.12 -12.92 17.80
C PHE A 117 32.37 -12.09 16.53
N GLY A 118 33.16 -12.67 15.63
CA GLY A 118 33.44 -12.14 14.31
C GLY A 118 32.26 -12.38 13.35
N ASP A 119 32.29 -11.63 12.26
CA ASP A 119 31.16 -11.33 11.41
C ASP A 119 30.60 -12.55 10.65
N GLY A 120 29.31 -12.79 10.90
CA GLY A 120 28.25 -12.87 9.88
C GLY A 120 28.34 -13.95 8.81
N ASP A 121 27.88 -15.16 9.13
CA ASP A 121 27.23 -16.05 8.16
C ASP A 121 26.11 -16.87 8.81
N ALA A 122 25.10 -17.19 7.99
CA ALA A 122 23.98 -18.13 8.18
C ALA A 122 22.60 -17.59 8.65
N VAL A 123 21.83 -17.15 7.65
CA VAL A 123 20.47 -17.60 7.27
C VAL A 123 19.79 -18.64 8.18
N ALA A 124 18.55 -18.35 8.60
CA ALA A 124 17.45 -19.33 8.67
C ALA A 124 16.06 -18.64 8.75
N LEU A 125 15.21 -18.96 7.76
CA LEU A 125 13.78 -18.66 7.69
C LEU A 125 13.01 -19.36 8.83
N ALA A 126 11.92 -18.73 9.30
CA ALA A 126 10.74 -19.48 9.76
C ALA A 126 9.44 -18.70 9.50
N ARG A 127 8.49 -19.40 8.86
CA ARG A 127 7.18 -18.98 8.33
C ARG A 127 6.04 -19.10 9.37
N PHE A 128 4.87 -18.60 8.97
CA PHE A 128 3.46 -18.93 9.36
C PHE A 128 2.84 -18.03 10.44
N HIS A 129 1.84 -17.15 10.17
CA HIS A 129 0.44 -17.26 9.68
C HIS A 129 -0.61 -17.66 10.74
N ARG A 130 -1.49 -16.70 11.08
CA ARG A 130 -2.92 -16.97 11.34
C ARG A 130 -3.67 -16.56 10.07
N GLN A 131 -4.55 -17.43 9.57
CA GLN A 131 -5.26 -17.31 8.29
C GLN A 131 -5.84 -15.90 8.08
N VAL A 132 -5.31 -15.22 7.07
CA VAL A 132 -6.00 -14.12 6.39
C VAL A 132 -6.93 -14.80 5.39
N ASP A 133 -8.22 -14.51 5.50
CA ASP A 133 -9.22 -15.18 4.67
C ASP A 133 -9.43 -14.53 3.32
N SER A 134 -9.02 -13.27 3.16
CA SER A 134 -9.06 -12.52 1.90
C SER A 134 -8.12 -11.32 1.97
N GLN A 135 -7.60 -10.86 0.84
CA GLN A 135 -6.78 -9.68 0.69
C GLN A 135 -7.35 -8.81 -0.42
N PHE A 136 -7.38 -7.50 -0.17
CA PHE A 136 -7.86 -6.49 -1.10
C PHE A 136 -6.67 -5.61 -1.47
N ALA A 137 -6.08 -5.83 -2.63
CA ALA A 137 -5.13 -4.90 -3.21
C ALA A 137 -5.94 -3.86 -3.98
N CYS A 138 -5.87 -2.61 -3.54
CA CYS A 138 -6.49 -1.49 -4.24
C CYS A 138 -5.34 -0.62 -4.76
N GLU A 139 -5.30 -0.39 -6.06
CA GLU A 139 -4.38 0.49 -6.76
C GLU A 139 -4.94 1.92 -6.70
N PRO A 140 -4.43 2.79 -5.82
CA PRO A 140 -5.07 4.06 -5.55
C PRO A 140 -4.16 5.16 -6.06
N ALA A 141 -4.44 5.57 -7.29
CA ALA A 141 -4.30 6.96 -7.67
C ALA A 141 -4.83 7.09 -9.09
N GLY A 142 -5.86 7.92 -9.25
CA GLY A 142 -5.97 8.65 -10.51
C GLY A 142 -4.68 9.47 -10.71
N LEU A 143 -4.43 9.90 -11.93
CA LEU A 143 -3.27 10.72 -12.27
C LEU A 143 -2.96 11.80 -11.19
N GLY A 144 -1.77 11.76 -10.60
CA GLY A 144 -1.32 12.72 -9.59
C GLY A 144 -1.68 12.42 -8.13
N ALA A 145 -2.41 11.34 -7.82
CA ALA A 145 -2.80 10.98 -6.46
C ALA A 145 -1.76 10.07 -5.75
N SER A 146 -1.91 9.93 -4.43
CA SER A 146 -1.10 9.05 -3.57
C SER A 146 -1.92 7.87 -3.08
N GLY A 147 -1.26 6.74 -2.81
CA GLY A 147 -1.92 5.57 -2.22
C GLY A 147 -2.58 5.83 -0.86
N HIS A 148 -2.19 6.91 -0.16
CA HIS A 148 -2.84 7.36 1.07
C HIS A 148 -4.26 7.89 0.87
N ASP A 149 -4.59 8.39 -0.33
CA ASP A 149 -5.86 9.06 -0.62
C ASP A 149 -7.07 8.11 -0.50
N PHE A 150 -6.83 6.79 -0.59
CA PHE A 150 -7.86 5.77 -0.45
C PHE A 150 -7.92 5.11 0.93
N VAL A 151 -6.96 5.34 1.83
CA VAL A 151 -7.01 4.80 3.20
C VAL A 151 -8.32 5.18 3.93
N PRO A 152 -8.89 6.39 3.74
CA PRO A 152 -10.18 6.76 4.34
C PRO A 152 -11.38 5.94 3.85
N ILE A 153 -11.28 5.17 2.76
CA ILE A 153 -12.39 4.31 2.28
C ILE A 153 -12.59 3.08 3.18
N ILE A 154 -11.56 2.62 3.88
CA ILE A 154 -11.58 1.34 4.61
C ILE A 154 -12.73 1.29 5.64
N PRO A 155 -12.94 2.32 6.48
CA PRO A 155 -14.09 2.34 7.40
C PRO A 155 -15.44 2.32 6.69
N GLU A 156 -15.54 2.95 5.51
CA GLU A 156 -16.80 3.08 4.75
C GLU A 156 -17.23 1.78 4.06
N LEU A 157 -16.30 0.83 3.87
CA LEU A 157 -16.61 -0.49 3.30
C LEU A 157 -17.51 -1.34 4.21
N ASN A 158 -17.70 -0.96 5.48
CA ASN A 158 -18.57 -1.64 6.44
C ASN A 158 -18.36 -3.18 6.47
N LEU A 159 -17.09 -3.59 6.44
CA LEU A 159 -16.72 -4.99 6.39
C LEU A 159 -17.17 -5.74 7.65
N PRO A 160 -17.56 -7.03 7.54
CA PRO A 160 -17.96 -7.81 8.70
C PRO A 160 -16.84 -7.84 9.77
N PRO A 161 -17.17 -7.71 11.08
CA PRO A 161 -16.18 -7.61 12.16
C PRO A 161 -15.18 -8.78 12.28
N GLY A 162 -15.45 -9.92 11.63
CA GLY A 162 -14.58 -11.10 11.61
C GLY A 162 -13.78 -11.28 10.31
N MET A 163 -13.94 -10.39 9.33
CA MET A 163 -13.25 -10.51 8.04
C MET A 163 -11.86 -9.87 8.15
N ALA A 164 -10.83 -10.72 8.29
CA ALA A 164 -9.44 -10.27 8.30
C ALA A 164 -8.99 -9.97 6.86
N ILE A 165 -9.12 -8.71 6.44
CA ILE A 165 -8.63 -8.23 5.14
C ILE A 165 -7.36 -7.39 5.32
N ARG A 166 -6.33 -7.70 4.53
CA ARG A 166 -5.18 -6.80 4.34
C ARG A 166 -5.45 -5.89 3.16
N PHE A 167 -5.29 -4.58 3.36
CA PHE A 167 -5.28 -3.58 2.29
C PHE A 167 -3.84 -3.28 1.89
N VAL A 168 -3.56 -3.31 0.59
CA VAL A 168 -2.28 -2.89 0.01
C VAL A 168 -2.57 -1.79 -0.99
N PHE A 169 -1.92 -0.65 -0.80
CA PHE A 169 -2.09 0.58 -1.55
C PHE A 169 -0.72 1.01 -2.10
N PRO A 170 -0.29 0.51 -3.27
CA PRO A 170 1.00 0.92 -3.82
C PRO A 170 0.96 2.35 -4.35
N HIS A 171 2.15 2.89 -4.59
CA HIS A 171 2.34 4.22 -5.16
C HIS A 171 2.78 4.10 -6.61
N ALA A 172 2.18 4.90 -7.48
CA ALA A 172 2.65 5.06 -8.85
C ALA A 172 4.04 5.72 -8.86
N PRO A 173 4.91 5.39 -9.84
CA PRO A 173 6.16 6.11 -10.02
C PRO A 173 5.90 7.56 -10.47
N SER A 174 6.83 8.46 -10.18
CA SER A 174 6.82 9.82 -10.73
C SER A 174 7.40 9.81 -12.14
N ILE A 175 6.56 10.06 -13.14
CA ILE A 175 6.95 10.10 -14.56
C ILE A 175 6.47 11.39 -15.23
N PRO A 176 7.10 11.84 -16.33
CA PRO A 176 6.56 12.92 -17.16
C PRO A 176 5.21 12.54 -17.76
N VAL A 177 4.24 13.46 -17.75
CA VAL A 177 2.89 13.22 -18.27
C VAL A 177 2.61 14.20 -19.42
N THR A 178 2.52 13.68 -20.64
CA THR A 178 2.38 14.43 -21.89
C THR A 178 1.18 15.36 -21.88
N ILE A 179 0.00 14.86 -21.48
CA ILE A 179 -1.21 15.69 -21.46
C ILE A 179 -1.15 16.87 -20.48
N ASN A 180 -0.29 16.76 -19.47
CA ASN A 180 -0.04 17.81 -18.50
C ASN A 180 1.22 18.63 -18.87
N GLY A 181 1.53 18.74 -20.17
CA GLY A 181 2.67 19.51 -20.66
C GLY A 181 4.04 18.93 -20.26
N GLY A 182 4.12 17.62 -20.00
CA GLY A 182 5.35 16.94 -19.59
C GLY A 182 5.71 17.11 -18.12
N MET A 183 4.80 17.64 -17.28
CA MET A 183 5.03 17.73 -15.84
C MET A 183 5.26 16.36 -15.22
N VAL A 184 6.25 16.25 -14.33
CA VAL A 184 6.55 15.02 -13.60
C VAL A 184 5.61 14.92 -12.40
N MET A 185 4.84 13.83 -12.33
CA MET A 185 3.90 13.56 -11.25
C MET A 185 3.67 12.05 -11.11
N PRO A 186 3.08 11.58 -9.99
CA PRO A 186 2.68 10.18 -9.84
C PRO A 186 1.74 9.75 -10.96
N ALA A 187 2.18 8.80 -11.80
CA ALA A 187 1.37 8.25 -12.88
C ALA A 187 1.81 6.82 -13.21
N TRP A 188 0.84 5.95 -13.47
CA TRP A 188 1.09 4.56 -13.84
C TRP A 188 1.54 4.42 -15.29
N TYR A 189 1.15 5.35 -16.15
CA TYR A 189 1.56 5.40 -17.55
C TYR A 189 1.28 6.80 -18.12
N ASP A 190 1.92 7.12 -19.22
CA ASP A 190 1.71 8.38 -19.91
C ASP A 190 0.39 8.38 -20.70
N ILE A 191 -0.28 9.53 -20.69
CA ILE A 191 -1.50 9.79 -21.45
C ILE A 191 -1.11 10.77 -22.56
N LEU A 192 -1.09 10.28 -23.80
CA LEU A 192 -0.58 11.03 -24.95
C LEU A 192 -1.62 12.02 -25.50
N ALA A 193 -2.91 11.64 -25.49
CA ALA A 193 -4.01 12.50 -25.93
C ALA A 193 -5.35 12.15 -25.23
N MET A 194 -6.19 13.17 -25.01
CA MET A 194 -7.62 13.03 -24.65
C MET A 194 -8.47 12.92 -25.93
N GLU A 195 -8.39 11.78 -26.61
CA GLU A 195 -9.39 11.41 -27.62
C GLU A 195 -10.38 10.38 -27.04
N MET A 196 -11.48 10.10 -27.75
CA MET A 196 -12.49 9.12 -27.30
C MET A 196 -11.89 7.74 -27.01
N GLU A 197 -10.84 7.36 -27.75
CA GLU A 197 -9.92 6.29 -27.37
C GLU A 197 -8.60 6.97 -26.97
N ARG A 198 -8.27 6.95 -25.67
CA ARG A 198 -7.00 7.54 -25.21
C ARG A 198 -5.84 6.85 -25.92
N GLU A 199 -4.99 7.63 -26.59
CA GLU A 199 -3.68 7.16 -26.97
C GLU A 199 -2.83 7.04 -25.70
N ILE A 200 -2.42 5.81 -25.40
CA ILE A 200 -1.73 5.42 -24.17
C ILE A 200 -0.39 4.79 -24.51
N ASP A 201 0.59 5.00 -23.65
CA ASP A 201 1.82 4.21 -23.68
C ASP A 201 1.53 2.79 -23.16
N THR A 202 1.40 1.86 -24.10
CA THR A 202 1.11 0.46 -23.78
C THR A 202 2.28 -0.20 -23.05
N GLU A 203 3.53 0.18 -23.33
CA GLU A 203 4.69 -0.39 -22.64
C GLU A 203 4.70 -0.02 -21.16
N GLN A 204 4.34 1.22 -20.84
CA GLN A 204 4.21 1.68 -19.46
C GLN A 204 3.05 1.01 -18.73
N ILE A 205 1.91 0.78 -19.39
CA ILE A 205 0.82 -0.03 -18.80
C ILE A 205 1.30 -1.45 -18.50
N MET A 206 2.05 -2.07 -19.41
CA MET A 206 2.60 -3.41 -19.18
C MET A 206 3.65 -3.42 -18.06
N ALA A 207 4.44 -2.36 -17.91
CA ALA A 207 5.36 -2.19 -16.78
C ALA A 207 4.61 -2.07 -15.45
N SER A 208 3.61 -1.20 -15.38
CA SER A 208 2.77 -1.02 -14.18
C SER A 208 1.99 -2.28 -13.84
N SER A 209 1.43 -2.98 -14.84
CA SER A 209 0.78 -4.27 -14.64
C SER A 209 1.72 -5.31 -14.04
N ARG A 210 3.00 -5.35 -14.45
CA ARG A 210 4.00 -6.23 -13.86
C ARG A 210 4.29 -5.85 -12.40
N ALA A 211 4.41 -4.56 -12.10
CA ALA A 211 4.59 -4.11 -10.72
C ALA A 211 3.42 -4.52 -9.80
N VAL A 212 2.17 -4.44 -10.29
CA VAL A 212 1.00 -4.95 -9.57
C VAL A 212 1.09 -6.47 -9.37
N ILE A 213 1.46 -7.22 -10.40
CA ILE A 213 1.64 -8.68 -10.30
C ILE A 213 2.75 -9.02 -9.29
N ASP A 214 3.86 -8.29 -9.27
CA ASP A 214 4.93 -8.50 -8.29
C ASP A 214 4.45 -8.29 -6.85
N LEU A 215 3.53 -7.35 -6.62
CA LEU A 215 2.87 -7.18 -5.33
C LEU A 215 1.98 -8.37 -4.99
N VAL A 216 1.18 -8.86 -5.95
CA VAL A 216 0.38 -10.09 -5.77
C VAL A 216 1.27 -11.27 -5.39
N GLU A 217 2.36 -11.50 -6.14
CA GLU A 217 3.32 -12.58 -5.89
C GLU A 217 4.00 -12.44 -4.53
N ARG A 218 4.33 -11.21 -4.12
CA ARG A 218 4.88 -10.93 -2.78
C ARG A 218 3.89 -11.34 -1.69
N GLU A 219 2.60 -11.09 -1.87
CA GLU A 219 1.58 -11.48 -0.89
C GLU A 219 1.32 -12.99 -0.89
N ILE A 220 1.39 -13.64 -2.06
CA ILE A 220 1.38 -15.10 -2.18
C ILE A 220 2.57 -15.71 -1.45
N ALA A 221 3.77 -15.17 -1.64
CA ALA A 221 4.98 -15.61 -0.94
C ALA A 221 4.86 -15.44 0.58
N ARG A 222 4.10 -14.43 1.03
CA ARG A 222 3.78 -14.22 2.45
C ARG A 222 2.76 -15.21 2.98
N GLY A 223 2.02 -15.93 2.13
CA GLY A 223 1.13 -17.04 2.49
C GLY A 223 -0.35 -16.80 2.18
N ILE A 224 -0.67 -15.75 1.41
CA ILE A 224 -2.05 -15.45 0.97
C ILE A 224 -2.34 -16.22 -0.32
N PRO A 225 -3.32 -17.13 -0.35
CA PRO A 225 -3.72 -17.80 -1.60
C PRO A 225 -4.14 -16.78 -2.67
N SER A 226 -3.79 -17.03 -3.94
CA SER A 226 -4.10 -16.09 -5.02
C SER A 226 -5.61 -15.89 -5.20
N ASP A 227 -6.39 -16.96 -5.02
CA ASP A 227 -7.86 -16.97 -5.07
C ASP A 227 -8.53 -16.24 -3.89
N ARG A 228 -7.72 -15.67 -3.00
CA ARG A 228 -8.12 -14.77 -1.91
C ARG A 228 -7.71 -13.33 -2.15
N ILE A 229 -7.07 -13.00 -3.27
CA ILE A 229 -6.61 -11.65 -3.62
C ILE A 229 -7.58 -11.00 -4.60
N VAL A 230 -8.17 -9.87 -4.21
CA VAL A 230 -8.95 -8.98 -5.07
C VAL A 230 -8.04 -7.86 -5.56
N LEU A 231 -8.06 -7.57 -6.87
CA LEU A 231 -7.49 -6.34 -7.42
C LEU A 231 -8.59 -5.30 -7.59
N ALA A 232 -8.37 -4.09 -7.12
CA ALA A 232 -9.26 -2.96 -7.29
C ALA A 232 -8.47 -1.78 -7.83
N GLY A 233 -9.04 -0.95 -8.71
CA GLY A 233 -8.35 0.23 -9.20
C GLY A 233 -9.29 1.36 -9.59
N PHE A 234 -8.85 2.59 -9.34
CA PHE A 234 -9.57 3.80 -9.68
C PHE A 234 -8.93 4.54 -10.86
N SER A 235 -9.74 5.04 -11.80
CA SER A 235 -9.27 5.85 -12.93
C SER A 235 -8.07 5.22 -13.66
N GLN A 236 -6.89 5.83 -13.63
CA GLN A 236 -5.70 5.27 -14.26
C GLN A 236 -5.28 3.91 -13.66
N GLY A 237 -5.35 3.76 -12.33
CA GLY A 237 -5.07 2.49 -11.67
C GLY A 237 -6.03 1.36 -12.08
N GLY A 238 -7.29 1.69 -12.38
CA GLY A 238 -8.27 0.72 -12.90
C GLY A 238 -7.90 0.15 -14.27
N ALA A 239 -7.29 0.96 -15.14
CA ALA A 239 -6.81 0.48 -16.43
C ALA A 239 -5.64 -0.51 -16.27
N VAL A 240 -4.77 -0.27 -15.29
CA VAL A 240 -3.67 -1.18 -14.93
C VAL A 240 -4.22 -2.48 -14.35
N THR A 241 -5.20 -2.41 -13.45
CA THR A 241 -5.76 -3.62 -12.82
C THR A 241 -6.53 -4.50 -13.80
N TYR A 242 -7.15 -3.94 -14.84
CA TYR A 242 -7.67 -4.76 -15.95
C TYR A 242 -6.57 -5.60 -16.60
N GLN A 243 -5.46 -4.96 -17.00
CA GLN A 243 -4.35 -5.64 -17.63
C GLN A 243 -3.76 -6.71 -16.69
N ALA A 244 -3.51 -6.34 -15.43
CA ALA A 244 -2.93 -7.24 -14.44
C ALA A 244 -3.84 -8.44 -14.16
N ALA A 245 -5.10 -8.22 -13.79
CA ALA A 245 -6.00 -9.30 -13.38
C ALA A 245 -6.26 -10.31 -14.50
N LEU A 246 -6.52 -9.82 -15.72
CA LEU A 246 -6.97 -10.67 -16.82
C LEU A 246 -5.81 -11.42 -17.51
N SER A 247 -4.57 -10.93 -17.40
CA SER A 247 -3.39 -11.61 -17.95
C SER A 247 -2.66 -12.50 -16.93
N TYR A 248 -2.97 -12.36 -15.64
CA TYR A 248 -2.29 -13.11 -14.58
C TYR A 248 -2.58 -14.61 -14.63
N ASP A 249 -1.58 -15.43 -14.35
CA ASP A 249 -1.59 -16.87 -14.59
C ASP A 249 -2.09 -17.74 -13.43
N LYS A 250 -2.47 -17.10 -12.32
CA LYS A 250 -3.12 -17.74 -11.16
C LYS A 250 -4.50 -17.13 -10.93
N PRO A 251 -5.46 -17.90 -10.40
CA PRO A 251 -6.80 -17.40 -10.13
C PRO A 251 -6.75 -16.30 -9.07
N LEU A 252 -7.50 -15.22 -9.30
CA LEU A 252 -7.74 -14.14 -8.35
C LEU A 252 -9.17 -14.21 -7.80
N ALA A 253 -9.39 -13.62 -6.63
CA ALA A 253 -10.70 -13.60 -5.98
C ALA A 253 -11.70 -12.68 -6.69
N GLY A 254 -11.21 -11.63 -7.35
CA GLY A 254 -12.07 -10.67 -8.03
C GLY A 254 -11.32 -9.46 -8.58
N LEU A 255 -12.01 -8.71 -9.45
CA LEU A 255 -11.59 -7.44 -10.00
C LEU A 255 -12.65 -6.36 -9.75
N MET A 256 -12.25 -5.23 -9.18
CA MET A 256 -13.10 -4.04 -9.02
C MET A 256 -12.54 -2.88 -9.83
N ALA A 257 -13.36 -2.32 -10.72
CA ALA A 257 -12.99 -1.22 -11.59
C ALA A 257 -13.85 0.00 -11.22
N LEU A 258 -13.22 1.08 -10.77
CA LEU A 258 -13.91 2.29 -10.28
C LEU A 258 -13.56 3.50 -11.16
N SER A 259 -14.58 4.15 -11.74
CA SER A 259 -14.44 5.34 -12.59
C SER A 259 -13.27 5.24 -13.59
N THR A 260 -13.23 4.15 -14.34
CA THR A 260 -12.07 3.76 -15.16
C THR A 260 -12.48 3.28 -16.56
N TYR A 261 -11.51 2.85 -17.35
CA TYR A 261 -11.63 2.43 -18.74
C TYR A 261 -10.71 1.26 -19.03
N PHE A 262 -11.04 0.44 -20.03
CA PHE A 262 -10.28 -0.77 -20.37
C PHE A 262 -9.29 -0.49 -21.51
N ALA A 263 -8.16 0.10 -21.13
CA ALA A 263 -7.20 0.66 -22.06
C ALA A 263 -6.59 -0.37 -23.04
N THR A 264 -6.35 -1.60 -22.59
CA THR A 264 -5.72 -2.67 -23.38
C THR A 264 -6.70 -3.67 -24.01
N HIS A 265 -8.00 -3.39 -24.03
CA HIS A 265 -9.03 -4.33 -24.50
C HIS A 265 -8.81 -4.96 -25.90
N LYS A 266 -8.08 -4.26 -26.80
CA LYS A 266 -7.75 -4.74 -28.16
C LYS A 266 -6.49 -5.62 -28.21
N THR A 267 -5.59 -5.47 -27.25
CA THR A 267 -4.24 -6.08 -27.25
C THR A 267 -4.02 -7.08 -26.11
N LEU A 268 -4.89 -7.08 -25.10
CA LEU A 268 -4.86 -8.01 -23.98
C LEU A 268 -4.90 -9.45 -24.49
N ILE A 269 -3.97 -10.26 -24.01
CA ILE A 269 -4.01 -11.72 -24.11
C ILE A 269 -4.47 -12.25 -22.75
N PRO A 270 -5.73 -12.70 -22.61
CA PRO A 270 -6.24 -13.17 -21.33
C PRO A 270 -5.65 -14.52 -20.95
N ASN A 271 -5.54 -14.77 -19.66
CA ASN A 271 -5.16 -16.07 -19.14
C ASN A 271 -6.39 -16.84 -18.65
N LYS A 272 -6.45 -18.13 -19.00
CA LYS A 272 -7.55 -19.03 -18.61
C LYS A 272 -7.79 -19.11 -17.10
N ALA A 273 -6.76 -18.85 -16.29
CA ALA A 273 -6.87 -18.88 -14.82
C ALA A 273 -7.89 -17.87 -14.28
N ASN A 274 -8.16 -16.80 -15.02
CA ASN A 274 -9.07 -15.73 -14.63
C ASN A 274 -10.30 -15.62 -15.55
N GLN A 275 -10.62 -16.66 -16.33
CA GLN A 275 -11.79 -16.64 -17.23
C GLN A 275 -13.12 -16.44 -16.47
N ASP A 276 -13.22 -17.01 -15.27
CA ASP A 276 -14.41 -16.96 -14.41
C ASP A 276 -14.27 -15.97 -13.25
N ILE A 277 -13.26 -15.09 -13.28
CA ILE A 277 -13.03 -14.11 -12.21
C ILE A 277 -14.28 -13.23 -12.02
N PRO A 278 -14.78 -13.02 -10.79
CA PRO A 278 -15.82 -12.04 -10.52
C PRO A 278 -15.32 -10.62 -10.83
N ILE A 279 -16.05 -9.88 -11.67
CA ILE A 279 -15.68 -8.52 -12.05
C ILE A 279 -16.84 -7.57 -11.72
N HIS A 280 -16.55 -6.43 -11.10
CA HIS A 280 -17.55 -5.40 -10.81
C HIS A 280 -17.04 -4.01 -11.18
N LEU A 281 -17.84 -3.30 -11.98
CA LEU A 281 -17.58 -1.95 -12.45
C LEU A 281 -18.46 -0.99 -11.68
N PHE A 282 -17.88 0.12 -11.25
CA PHE A 282 -18.55 1.21 -10.53
C PHE A 282 -18.24 2.52 -11.24
N HIS A 283 -19.26 3.30 -11.61
CA HIS A 283 -19.04 4.55 -12.34
C HIS A 283 -20.04 5.67 -11.98
N GLY A 284 -19.57 6.92 -11.96
CA GLY A 284 -20.43 8.09 -11.79
C GLY A 284 -21.09 8.48 -13.12
N GLN A 285 -22.40 8.72 -13.12
CA GLN A 285 -23.15 9.09 -14.34
C GLN A 285 -22.75 10.48 -14.86
N GLN A 286 -22.18 11.33 -14.01
CA GLN A 286 -21.82 12.71 -14.34
C GLN A 286 -20.30 12.93 -14.37
N ASP A 287 -19.52 11.84 -14.37
CA ASP A 287 -18.05 11.88 -14.39
C ASP A 287 -17.54 12.62 -15.64
N GLN A 288 -17.00 13.83 -15.44
CA GLN A 288 -16.47 14.69 -16.50
C GLN A 288 -15.03 14.34 -16.89
N MET A 289 -14.35 13.50 -16.10
CA MET A 289 -12.93 13.17 -16.31
C MET A 289 -12.76 11.85 -17.06
N VAL A 290 -13.57 10.86 -16.70
CA VAL A 290 -13.68 9.59 -17.40
C VAL A 290 -15.17 9.41 -17.71
N PRO A 291 -15.65 9.82 -18.90
CA PRO A 291 -17.06 9.70 -19.25
C PRO A 291 -17.58 8.28 -19.08
N GLU A 292 -18.81 8.11 -18.59
CA GLU A 292 -19.43 6.79 -18.34
C GLU A 292 -19.37 5.87 -19.57
N LEU A 293 -19.46 6.46 -20.77
CA LEU A 293 -19.34 5.73 -22.04
C LEU A 293 -18.08 4.85 -22.10
N MET A 294 -16.97 5.28 -21.50
CA MET A 294 -15.75 4.47 -21.45
C MET A 294 -15.90 3.20 -20.60
N ALA A 295 -16.65 3.26 -19.51
CA ALA A 295 -16.96 2.08 -18.70
C ALA A 295 -17.99 1.17 -19.38
N GLN A 296 -18.93 1.74 -20.14
CA GLN A 296 -19.85 0.98 -20.99
C GLN A 296 -19.07 0.20 -22.07
N HIS A 297 -18.10 0.82 -22.74
CA HIS A 297 -17.21 0.13 -23.67
C HIS A 297 -16.35 -0.94 -22.98
N ALA A 298 -15.84 -0.67 -21.78
CA ALA A 298 -15.09 -1.66 -20.98
C ALA A 298 -15.96 -2.88 -20.67
N ARG A 299 -17.22 -2.66 -20.27
CA ARG A 299 -18.19 -3.72 -20.03
C ARG A 299 -18.42 -4.57 -21.27
N GLU A 300 -18.69 -3.95 -22.42
CA GLU A 300 -18.90 -4.67 -23.69
C GLU A 300 -17.67 -5.49 -24.09
N ALA A 301 -16.47 -4.96 -23.87
CA ALA A 301 -15.22 -5.67 -24.14
C ALA A 301 -15.08 -6.92 -23.24
N LEU A 302 -15.40 -6.80 -21.94
CA LEU A 302 -15.40 -7.92 -21.02
C LEU A 302 -16.43 -8.99 -21.39
N GLU A 303 -17.63 -8.58 -21.81
CA GLU A 303 -18.68 -9.49 -22.29
C GLU A 303 -18.23 -10.24 -23.55
N LYS A 304 -17.53 -9.57 -24.48
CA LYS A 304 -16.92 -10.21 -25.67
C LYS A 304 -15.82 -11.21 -25.30
N LEU A 305 -15.11 -10.99 -24.19
CA LEU A 305 -14.13 -11.92 -23.62
C LEU A 305 -14.79 -13.07 -22.82
N GLY A 306 -16.12 -13.11 -22.73
CA GLY A 306 -16.87 -14.18 -22.06
C GLY A 306 -17.12 -13.96 -20.57
N HIS A 307 -16.78 -12.79 -20.03
CA HIS A 307 -17.07 -12.44 -18.64
C HIS A 307 -18.50 -11.94 -18.46
N LYS A 308 -18.98 -11.93 -17.20
CA LYS A 308 -20.29 -11.40 -16.81
C LYS A 308 -20.13 -10.30 -15.76
N PRO A 309 -19.60 -9.12 -16.15
CA PRO A 309 -19.32 -8.05 -15.20
C PRO A 309 -20.59 -7.53 -14.53
N GLY A 310 -20.55 -7.37 -13.20
CA GLY A 310 -21.49 -6.50 -12.50
C GLY A 310 -21.24 -5.04 -12.89
N TYR A 311 -22.29 -4.26 -13.07
CA TYR A 311 -22.18 -2.85 -13.45
C TYR A 311 -23.11 -2.01 -12.57
N LYS A 312 -22.54 -1.09 -11.81
CA LYS A 312 -23.28 -0.21 -10.91
C LYS A 312 -22.92 1.24 -11.19
N THR A 313 -23.94 2.05 -11.40
CA THR A 313 -23.79 3.49 -11.59
C THR A 313 -24.28 4.27 -10.39
N TYR A 314 -23.78 5.49 -10.26
CA TYR A 314 -24.13 6.42 -9.19
C TYR A 314 -24.54 7.76 -9.81
N PRO A 315 -25.66 8.38 -9.37
CA PRO A 315 -26.11 9.68 -9.88
C PRO A 315 -25.26 10.81 -9.28
N MET A 316 -23.98 10.82 -9.61
CA MET A 316 -22.94 11.76 -9.17
C MET A 316 -21.89 11.95 -10.26
#